data_AF-A0A7C7AQJ4-F1
#
_entry.id   AF-A0A7C7AQJ4-F1
#
_cell.length_a   1.000
_cell.length_b   1.000
_cell.length_c   1.000
_cell.angle_alpha   90.00
_cell.angle_beta   90.00
_cell.angle_gamma   90.00
#
_symmetry.space_group_name_H-M   'P 1'
#
loop_
_entity.id
_entity.type
_entity.pdbx_description
1 polymer ?
#
loop_
_entity_poly.entity_id
_entity_poly.type
_entity_poly.pdbx_seq_one_letter_code
_entity_poly.pdbx_strand_id
1 'polypeptide(L)'
;MNIIENNIGGYMKPRFYIMLLSAALLVILLGACSGTKEVVPVEVPPTPMELANAAVTGAQNDYDEEAYDEAIIKFKDALTQYELAAPTAAETDSVDVKIEQVKLFMAKIYMDIASESSNLEIHTDAIEQLQSALEIMQEIEPLTIPESEKTELIKALYRRIAYAQQAAGLYEEALETYDLELAMDPDNEDILNIKYEILNDYIKDEARAIQVLKDYAETSQNYNAYLILGNRYDERKNFDEAKRYYEMALELNPNKDVLIMVANFYRNNGKWADSNAALERLVALKPEDSTLATVYNLIALNYNELKNRAKSVEYLEKALAIEPNVNNALSVAGYYHSAKNYNKTITYATMVLREDSNNSTALLLRGDSYFRLKRNSDAKADLQRIVNDRTHGNTAQQILKQIK
;
A
#
# COMPACT_ATOMS: atom_id res chain seq x y z
N MET A 1 -40.30 -14.76 -63.99
CA MET A 1 -41.36 -15.79 -64.07
C MET A 1 -42.43 -15.36 -63.07
N ASN A 2 -43.54 -14.76 -63.57
CA ASN A 2 -44.79 -14.34 -62.88
C ASN A 2 -44.62 -13.39 -61.65
N ILE A 3 -45.18 -12.16 -61.55
CA ILE A 3 -46.53 -11.62 -61.88
C ILE A 3 -47.58 -12.30 -60.98
N ILE A 4 -48.38 -11.66 -60.09
CA ILE A 4 -49.37 -10.54 -60.16
C ILE A 4 -49.28 -9.73 -58.82
N GLU A 5 -49.51 -8.41 -58.62
CA GLU A 5 -50.12 -7.26 -59.34
C GLU A 5 -51.49 -6.74 -58.78
N ASN A 6 -51.76 -5.42 -58.87
CA ASN A 6 -52.89 -4.62 -58.31
C ASN A 6 -52.77 -4.23 -56.79
N ASN A 7 -52.97 -2.99 -56.30
CA ASN A 7 -53.70 -1.76 -56.73
C ASN A 7 -55.24 -1.88 -56.55
N ILE A 8 -56.10 -0.88 -56.25
CA ILE A 8 -56.16 0.60 -56.36
C ILE A 8 -56.96 1.16 -55.14
N GLY A 9 -56.81 2.38 -54.59
CA GLY A 9 -55.89 3.51 -54.85
C GLY A 9 -56.59 4.89 -55.03
N GLY A 10 -56.61 5.78 -54.02
CA GLY A 10 -57.10 7.17 -54.17
C GLY A 10 -57.20 8.01 -52.89
N TYR A 11 -57.36 9.36 -52.91
CA TYR A 11 -57.16 10.31 -54.02
C TYR A 11 -57.27 11.79 -53.54
N MET A 12 -56.20 12.61 -53.68
CA MET A 12 -56.20 14.10 -53.72
C MET A 12 -56.72 14.91 -52.48
N LYS A 13 -56.43 16.21 -52.28
CA LYS A 13 -55.72 17.25 -53.08
C LYS A 13 -55.11 18.34 -52.16
N PRO A 14 -53.96 18.98 -52.50
CA PRO A 14 -53.46 20.18 -51.82
C PRO A 14 -54.14 21.48 -52.28
N ARG A 15 -53.87 22.61 -51.60
CA ARG A 15 -54.28 23.97 -52.03
C ARG A 15 -53.13 24.99 -51.94
N PHE A 16 -53.06 25.85 -52.96
CA PHE A 16 -52.12 26.97 -53.15
C PHE A 16 -52.84 28.31 -52.94
N TYR A 17 -52.17 29.31 -52.35
CA TYR A 17 -52.23 30.76 -52.66
C TYR A 17 -50.92 31.36 -52.09
N ILE A 18 -49.98 32.02 -52.79
CA ILE A 18 -49.98 33.06 -53.86
C ILE A 18 -49.98 34.50 -53.29
N MET A 19 -48.78 35.11 -53.26
CA MET A 19 -48.47 36.55 -53.48
C MET A 19 -48.99 37.60 -52.45
N LEU A 20 -48.44 38.84 -52.33
CA LEU A 20 -47.31 39.53 -52.99
C LEU A 20 -46.66 40.59 -52.05
N LEU A 21 -45.69 41.35 -52.61
CA LEU A 21 -44.77 42.32 -52.01
C LEU A 21 -45.35 43.58 -51.31
N SER A 22 -44.43 44.22 -50.56
CA SER A 22 -44.07 45.67 -50.58
C SER A 22 -44.53 46.65 -49.47
N ALA A 23 -43.49 47.18 -48.80
CA ALA A 23 -43.18 48.59 -48.54
C ALA A 23 -44.10 49.48 -47.67
N ALA A 24 -43.46 50.33 -46.87
CA ALA A 24 -44.09 51.27 -45.94
C ALA A 24 -44.18 52.69 -46.49
N LEU A 25 -45.05 53.52 -45.88
CA LEU A 25 -44.70 54.92 -45.56
C LEU A 25 -45.51 55.44 -44.36
N LEU A 26 -45.00 56.50 -43.73
CA LEU A 26 -45.63 57.23 -42.61
C LEU A 26 -46.78 58.14 -43.10
N VAL A 27 -47.65 58.59 -42.17
CA VAL A 27 -47.72 60.02 -41.73
C VAL A 27 -48.92 60.27 -40.75
N ILE A 28 -48.58 60.49 -39.46
CA ILE A 28 -49.00 61.59 -38.56
C ILE A 28 -50.50 62.00 -38.48
N LEU A 29 -51.14 61.89 -37.29
CA LEU A 29 -51.33 63.01 -36.32
C LEU A 29 -51.96 62.58 -34.98
N LEU A 30 -51.93 63.48 -34.00
CA LEU A 30 -52.26 63.34 -32.57
C LEU A 30 -53.74 63.04 -32.28
N GLY A 31 -53.98 62.27 -31.21
CA GLY A 31 -55.27 62.14 -30.53
C GLY A 31 -55.08 61.64 -29.08
N ALA A 32 -55.08 62.56 -28.11
CA ALA A 32 -54.77 62.23 -26.72
C ALA A 32 -56.00 61.69 -25.96
N CYS A 33 -56.00 60.40 -25.65
CA CYS A 33 -56.89 59.81 -24.63
C CYS A 33 -56.05 59.13 -23.55
N SER A 34 -56.22 59.56 -22.30
CA SER A 34 -55.48 59.07 -21.14
C SER A 34 -55.95 57.68 -20.72
N GLY A 35 -55.34 56.65 -21.31
CA GLY A 35 -55.35 55.30 -20.77
C GLY A 35 -53.93 54.90 -20.41
N THR A 36 -53.62 54.81 -19.12
CA THR A 36 -52.42 54.11 -18.64
C THR A 36 -52.59 52.63 -18.91
N LYS A 37 -52.27 52.20 -20.15
CA LYS A 37 -51.97 50.80 -20.40
C LYS A 37 -50.79 50.45 -19.52
N GLU A 38 -50.98 49.49 -18.63
CA GLU A 38 -49.85 48.81 -18.01
C GLU A 38 -48.99 48.27 -19.15
N VAL A 39 -47.73 48.68 -19.19
CA VAL A 39 -46.72 48.03 -20.02
C VAL A 39 -46.42 46.72 -19.32
N VAL A 40 -47.27 45.72 -19.56
CA VAL A 40 -46.98 44.33 -19.21
C VAL A 40 -45.58 44.05 -19.75
N PRO A 41 -44.59 43.74 -18.89
CA PRO A 41 -43.24 43.47 -19.36
C PRO A 41 -43.31 42.37 -20.40
N VAL A 42 -42.72 42.60 -21.57
CA VAL A 42 -42.50 41.50 -22.53
C VAL A 42 -41.44 40.63 -21.89
N GLU A 43 -41.89 39.56 -21.23
CA GLU A 43 -41.03 38.56 -20.62
C GLU A 43 -40.18 37.93 -21.71
N VAL A 44 -38.91 38.34 -21.76
CA VAL A 44 -37.93 37.81 -22.72
C VAL A 44 -37.65 36.38 -22.26
N PRO A 45 -37.84 35.35 -23.11
CA PRO A 45 -37.54 33.98 -22.73
C PRO A 45 -36.05 33.87 -22.38
N PRO A 46 -35.69 33.16 -21.31
CA PRO A 46 -34.31 33.05 -20.86
C PRO A 46 -33.43 32.45 -21.95
N THR A 47 -32.21 32.97 -22.08
CA THR A 47 -31.20 32.44 -23.00
C THR A 47 -30.72 31.04 -22.56
N PRO A 48 -30.15 30.22 -23.45
CA PRO A 48 -29.53 28.95 -23.06
C PRO A 48 -28.45 29.14 -21.98
N MET A 49 -27.70 30.24 -22.00
CA MET A 49 -26.76 30.60 -20.94
C MET A 49 -27.46 30.78 -19.58
N GLU A 50 -28.55 31.55 -19.52
CA GLU A 50 -29.31 31.76 -18.26
C GLU A 50 -29.94 30.45 -17.77
N LEU A 51 -30.49 29.63 -18.68
CA LEU A 51 -31.01 28.30 -18.36
C LEU A 51 -29.91 27.38 -17.80
N ALA A 52 -28.73 27.34 -18.43
CA ALA A 52 -27.61 26.53 -17.98
C ALA A 52 -27.13 26.90 -16.57
N ASN A 53 -26.95 28.21 -16.28
CA ASN A 53 -26.54 28.67 -14.96
C ASN A 53 -27.64 28.43 -13.89
N ALA A 54 -28.92 28.53 -14.27
CA ALA A 54 -30.03 28.20 -13.38
C ALA A 54 -30.11 26.68 -13.09
N ALA A 55 -29.88 25.84 -14.10
CA ALA A 55 -29.83 24.39 -13.97
C ALA A 55 -28.65 23.94 -13.08
N VAL A 56 -27.45 24.53 -13.24
CA VAL A 56 -26.32 24.30 -12.32
C VAL A 56 -26.67 24.67 -10.88
N THR A 57 -27.23 25.86 -10.64
CA THR A 57 -27.66 26.28 -9.29
C THR A 57 -28.70 25.30 -8.71
N GLY A 58 -29.66 24.88 -9.52
CA GLY A 58 -30.70 23.93 -9.13
C GLY A 58 -30.15 22.52 -8.86
N ALA A 59 -29.08 22.10 -9.53
CA ALA A 59 -28.43 20.81 -9.33
C ALA A 59 -27.51 20.79 -8.09
N GLN A 60 -26.88 21.93 -7.78
CA GLN A 60 -26.09 22.10 -6.56
C GLN A 60 -26.98 22.07 -5.31
N ASN A 61 -28.15 22.72 -5.35
CA ASN A 61 -29.13 22.63 -4.26
C ASN A 61 -29.62 21.18 -4.05
N ASP A 62 -29.94 20.45 -5.12
CA ASP A 62 -30.35 19.04 -5.02
C ASP A 62 -29.23 18.17 -4.43
N TYR A 63 -27.97 18.40 -4.84
CA TYR A 63 -26.82 17.70 -4.28
C TYR A 63 -26.64 17.98 -2.77
N ASP A 64 -26.78 19.23 -2.34
CA ASP A 64 -26.72 19.62 -0.92
C ASP A 64 -27.92 19.07 -0.11
N GLU A 65 -29.00 18.64 -0.77
CA GLU A 65 -30.17 17.93 -0.20
C GLU A 65 -30.10 16.39 -0.38
N GLU A 66 -28.95 15.84 -0.81
CA GLU A 66 -28.70 14.41 -1.09
C GLU A 66 -29.59 13.80 -2.21
N ALA A 67 -30.25 14.65 -3.01
CA ALA A 67 -31.11 14.28 -4.15
C ALA A 67 -30.29 14.08 -5.45
N TYR A 68 -29.45 13.05 -5.46
CA TYR A 68 -28.42 12.86 -6.49
C TYR A 68 -28.95 12.59 -7.90
N ASP A 69 -30.07 11.87 -8.06
CA ASP A 69 -30.68 11.61 -9.38
C ASP A 69 -31.21 12.90 -10.02
N GLU A 70 -31.93 13.72 -9.24
CA GLU A 70 -32.43 15.02 -9.67
C GLU A 70 -31.28 16.00 -10.00
N ALA A 71 -30.21 16.00 -9.19
CA ALA A 71 -29.00 16.76 -9.46
C ALA A 71 -28.34 16.34 -10.80
N ILE A 72 -28.18 15.04 -11.05
CA ILE A 72 -27.62 14.50 -12.29
C ILE A 72 -28.49 14.88 -13.50
N ILE A 73 -29.82 14.85 -13.38
CA ILE A 73 -30.74 15.27 -14.44
C ILE A 73 -30.56 16.76 -14.76
N LYS A 74 -30.50 17.62 -13.74
CA LYS A 74 -30.30 19.07 -13.92
C LYS A 74 -28.91 19.41 -14.47
N PHE A 75 -27.86 18.70 -14.08
CA PHE A 75 -26.53 18.88 -14.69
C PHE A 75 -26.49 18.42 -16.16
N LYS A 76 -27.23 17.38 -16.55
CA LYS A 76 -27.35 16.95 -17.96
C LYS A 76 -28.11 17.98 -18.81
N ASP A 77 -29.14 18.62 -18.27
CA ASP A 77 -29.75 19.79 -18.92
C ASP A 77 -28.75 20.95 -19.01
N ALA A 78 -28.04 21.28 -17.92
CA ALA A 78 -27.04 22.36 -17.93
C ALA A 78 -25.97 22.19 -19.02
N LEU A 79 -25.42 20.98 -19.21
CA LEU A 79 -24.53 20.66 -20.33
C LEU A 79 -25.18 20.95 -21.68
N THR A 80 -26.39 20.43 -21.90
CA THR A 80 -27.17 20.65 -23.13
C THR A 80 -27.39 22.14 -23.41
N GLN A 81 -27.71 22.93 -22.38
CA GLN A 81 -27.93 24.37 -22.50
C GLN A 81 -26.61 25.15 -22.73
N TYR A 82 -25.48 24.71 -22.16
CA TYR A 82 -24.16 25.28 -22.45
C TYR A 82 -23.71 25.00 -23.89
N GLU A 83 -23.89 23.78 -24.40
CA GLU A 83 -23.63 23.43 -25.81
C GLU A 83 -24.47 24.28 -26.78
N LEU A 84 -25.74 24.55 -26.44
CA LEU A 84 -26.61 25.44 -27.21
C LEU A 84 -26.21 26.93 -27.09
N ALA A 85 -25.59 27.35 -25.98
CA ALA A 85 -25.08 28.70 -25.80
C ALA A 85 -23.77 28.96 -26.57
N ALA A 86 -22.86 27.98 -26.60
CA ALA A 86 -21.48 28.11 -27.08
C ALA A 86 -21.32 28.84 -28.44
N PRO A 87 -22.13 28.59 -29.49
CA PRO A 87 -21.98 29.29 -30.78
C PRO A 87 -22.33 30.79 -30.76
N THR A 88 -22.84 31.30 -29.64
CA THR A 88 -23.30 32.69 -29.47
C THR A 88 -22.74 33.38 -28.21
N ALA A 89 -22.02 32.65 -27.37
CA ALA A 89 -21.40 33.18 -26.15
C ALA A 89 -20.19 34.08 -26.47
N ALA A 90 -19.85 34.97 -25.54
CA ALA A 90 -18.58 35.68 -25.58
C ALA A 90 -17.46 34.81 -24.99
N GLU A 91 -16.22 35.04 -25.42
CA GLU A 91 -15.02 34.40 -24.86
C GLU A 91 -14.93 34.60 -23.33
N THR A 92 -15.43 35.74 -22.82
CA THR A 92 -15.52 36.06 -21.39
C THR A 92 -16.49 35.18 -20.59
N ASP A 93 -17.42 34.49 -21.27
CA ASP A 93 -18.44 33.67 -20.61
C ASP A 93 -17.89 32.28 -20.24
N SER A 94 -16.74 31.91 -20.81
CA SER A 94 -15.95 30.72 -20.47
C SER A 94 -16.76 29.42 -20.50
N VAL A 95 -17.51 29.19 -21.58
CA VAL A 95 -18.45 28.05 -21.71
C VAL A 95 -17.76 26.70 -21.53
N ASP A 96 -16.60 26.49 -22.14
CA ASP A 96 -15.90 25.19 -22.08
C ASP A 96 -15.42 24.87 -20.65
N VAL A 97 -14.98 25.89 -19.91
CA VAL A 97 -14.65 25.79 -18.48
C VAL A 97 -15.90 25.48 -17.64
N LYS A 98 -17.07 26.03 -17.99
CA LYS A 98 -18.34 25.70 -17.31
C LYS A 98 -18.78 24.26 -17.60
N ILE A 99 -18.57 23.77 -18.82
CA ILE A 99 -18.80 22.38 -19.22
C ILE A 99 -17.88 21.44 -18.45
N GLU A 100 -16.58 21.73 -18.37
CA GLU A 100 -15.61 20.99 -17.55
C GLU A 100 -16.04 20.95 -16.08
N GLN A 101 -16.38 22.09 -15.48
CA GLN A 101 -16.82 22.17 -14.08
C GLN A 101 -18.08 21.36 -13.81
N VAL A 102 -19.04 21.32 -14.74
CA VAL A 102 -20.22 20.45 -14.62
C VAL A 102 -19.85 18.97 -14.75
N LYS A 103 -19.00 18.60 -15.70
CA LYS A 103 -18.52 17.20 -15.83
C LYS A 103 -17.78 16.75 -14.57
N LEU A 104 -16.88 17.56 -14.01
CA LEU A 104 -16.19 17.28 -12.75
C LEU A 104 -17.17 17.11 -11.57
N PHE A 105 -18.20 17.97 -11.48
CA PHE A 105 -19.20 17.85 -10.42
C PHE A 105 -20.06 16.58 -10.60
N MET A 106 -20.48 16.24 -11.83
CA MET A 106 -21.20 14.99 -12.10
C MET A 106 -20.39 13.75 -11.76
N ALA A 107 -19.11 13.69 -12.16
CA ALA A 107 -18.21 12.59 -11.81
C ALA A 107 -18.07 12.45 -10.28
N LYS A 108 -18.01 13.57 -9.55
CA LYS A 108 -18.04 13.58 -8.09
C LYS A 108 -19.35 13.02 -7.52
N ILE A 109 -20.53 13.38 -8.05
CA ILE A 109 -21.80 12.81 -7.57
C ILE A 109 -21.80 11.29 -7.75
N TYR A 110 -21.42 10.80 -8.93
CA TYR A 110 -21.29 9.37 -9.20
C TYR A 110 -20.30 8.67 -8.24
N MET A 111 -19.20 9.34 -7.88
CA MET A 111 -18.24 8.87 -6.87
C MET A 111 -18.78 8.88 -5.43
N ASP A 112 -19.75 9.75 -5.12
CA ASP A 112 -20.41 9.84 -3.82
C ASP A 112 -21.49 8.74 -3.70
N ILE A 113 -22.39 8.58 -4.68
CA ILE A 113 -23.37 7.46 -4.73
C ILE A 113 -22.64 6.11 -4.60
N ALA A 114 -21.56 5.91 -5.35
CA ALA A 114 -20.75 4.70 -5.26
C ALA A 114 -20.17 4.42 -3.86
N SER A 115 -19.93 5.47 -3.07
CA SER A 115 -19.49 5.35 -1.69
C SER A 115 -20.61 4.80 -0.81
N GLU A 116 -21.83 5.34 -0.95
CA GLU A 116 -23.01 4.89 -0.21
C GLU A 116 -23.39 3.44 -0.56
N SER A 117 -23.47 3.12 -1.85
CA SER A 117 -23.73 1.75 -2.31
C SER A 117 -22.64 0.77 -1.84
N SER A 118 -21.38 1.20 -1.77
CA SER A 118 -20.31 0.39 -1.16
C SER A 118 -20.51 0.17 0.35
N ASN A 119 -20.92 1.21 1.09
CA ASN A 119 -21.22 1.12 2.53
C ASN A 119 -22.47 0.27 2.83
N LEU A 120 -23.34 0.06 1.84
CA LEU A 120 -24.53 -0.80 1.90
C LEU A 120 -24.28 -2.22 1.33
N GLU A 121 -23.04 -2.56 0.99
CA GLU A 121 -22.64 -3.84 0.36
C GLU A 121 -23.28 -4.08 -1.04
N ILE A 122 -23.82 -3.04 -1.68
CA ILE A 122 -24.43 -3.05 -3.02
C ILE A 122 -23.33 -2.85 -4.09
N HIS A 123 -22.38 -3.78 -4.14
CA HIS A 123 -21.15 -3.62 -4.93
C HIS A 123 -21.39 -3.49 -6.45
N THR A 124 -22.46 -4.06 -7.01
CA THR A 124 -22.76 -3.94 -8.45
C THR A 124 -23.16 -2.52 -8.85
N ASP A 125 -24.02 -1.86 -8.06
CA ASP A 125 -24.35 -0.45 -8.29
C ASP A 125 -23.10 0.43 -8.11
N ALA A 126 -22.32 0.20 -7.05
CA ALA A 126 -21.07 0.94 -6.85
C ALA A 126 -20.11 0.84 -8.06
N ILE A 127 -20.06 -0.29 -8.76
CA ILE A 127 -19.30 -0.45 -10.02
C ILE A 127 -19.92 0.40 -11.14
N GLU A 128 -21.24 0.32 -11.37
CA GLU A 128 -21.94 1.07 -12.42
C GLU A 128 -21.82 2.60 -12.24
N GLN A 129 -21.92 3.09 -11.00
CA GLN A 129 -21.72 4.51 -10.69
C GLN A 129 -20.25 4.93 -10.89
N LEU A 130 -19.27 4.11 -10.46
CA LEU A 130 -17.85 4.43 -10.70
C LEU A 130 -17.45 4.39 -12.18
N GLN A 131 -18.05 3.49 -12.97
CA GLN A 131 -17.90 3.47 -14.42
C GLN A 131 -18.46 4.76 -15.04
N SER A 132 -19.64 5.21 -14.60
CA SER A 132 -20.23 6.49 -15.03
C SER A 132 -19.33 7.70 -14.69
N ALA A 133 -18.67 7.69 -13.52
CA ALA A 133 -17.66 8.70 -13.18
C ALA A 133 -16.41 8.62 -14.06
N LEU A 134 -15.94 7.40 -14.37
CA LEU A 134 -14.76 7.15 -15.21
C LEU A 134 -14.97 7.60 -16.66
N GLU A 135 -16.11 7.29 -17.27
CA GLU A 135 -16.45 7.74 -18.64
C GLU A 135 -16.39 9.27 -18.73
N ILE A 136 -17.04 9.97 -17.79
CA ILE A 136 -17.03 11.44 -17.72
C ILE A 136 -15.59 11.97 -17.50
N MET A 137 -14.81 11.35 -16.62
CA MET A 137 -13.42 11.74 -16.38
C MET A 137 -12.52 11.51 -17.59
N GLN A 138 -12.78 10.50 -18.43
CA GLN A 138 -12.05 10.28 -19.68
C GLN A 138 -12.40 11.37 -20.72
N GLU A 139 -13.68 11.73 -20.86
CA GLU A 139 -14.19 12.74 -21.79
C GLU A 139 -13.77 14.19 -21.50
N ILE A 140 -13.29 14.52 -20.29
CA ILE A 140 -12.90 15.90 -19.95
C ILE A 140 -11.64 16.31 -20.72
N GLU A 141 -11.72 17.37 -21.52
CA GLU A 141 -10.56 18.14 -21.93
C GLU A 141 -10.22 19.12 -20.78
N PRO A 142 -9.07 18.98 -20.09
CA PRO A 142 -8.81 19.73 -18.86
C PRO A 142 -8.39 21.19 -19.15
N LEU A 143 -9.11 22.13 -18.53
CA LEU A 143 -8.94 23.58 -18.67
C LEU A 143 -8.71 24.28 -17.33
N THR A 144 -9.27 23.76 -16.24
CA THR A 144 -9.09 24.27 -14.86
C THR A 144 -8.32 23.31 -13.95
N ILE A 145 -8.31 22.02 -14.23
CA ILE A 145 -7.40 21.06 -13.57
C ILE A 145 -6.15 20.79 -14.44
N PRO A 146 -4.99 20.44 -13.85
CA PRO A 146 -3.87 19.89 -14.61
C PRO A 146 -4.19 18.50 -15.20
N GLU A 147 -3.66 18.19 -16.38
CA GLU A 147 -3.73 16.84 -16.98
C GLU A 147 -3.17 15.75 -16.04
N SER A 148 -2.15 16.07 -15.23
CA SER A 148 -1.63 15.17 -14.20
C SER A 148 -2.64 14.89 -13.08
N GLU A 149 -3.49 15.87 -12.71
CA GLU A 149 -4.54 15.68 -11.71
C GLU A 149 -5.68 14.82 -12.27
N LYS A 150 -6.08 15.06 -13.53
CA LYS A 150 -6.99 14.18 -14.28
C LYS A 150 -6.45 12.74 -14.35
N THR A 151 -5.15 12.58 -14.58
CA THR A 151 -4.45 11.26 -14.63
C THR A 151 -4.53 10.54 -13.28
N GLU A 152 -4.26 11.21 -12.16
CA GLU A 152 -4.38 10.61 -10.82
C GLU A 152 -5.84 10.26 -10.46
N LEU A 153 -6.80 11.12 -10.83
CA LEU A 153 -8.23 10.84 -10.64
C LEU A 153 -8.70 9.59 -11.41
N ILE A 154 -8.23 9.41 -12.64
CA ILE A 154 -8.54 8.21 -13.46
C ILE A 154 -7.93 6.94 -12.83
N LYS A 155 -6.67 6.98 -12.36
CA LYS A 155 -6.06 5.85 -11.63
C LYS A 155 -6.85 5.52 -10.35
N ALA A 156 -7.23 6.54 -9.56
CA ALA A 156 -8.04 6.35 -8.36
C ALA A 156 -9.43 5.75 -8.66
N LEU A 157 -10.03 6.06 -9.81
CA LEU A 157 -11.28 5.44 -10.27
C LEU A 157 -11.08 3.98 -10.66
N TYR A 158 -10.04 3.62 -11.44
CA TYR A 158 -9.71 2.20 -11.71
C TYR A 158 -9.52 1.42 -10.40
N ARG A 159 -8.74 1.97 -9.46
CA ARG A 159 -8.48 1.35 -8.14
C ARG A 159 -9.77 1.12 -7.35
N ARG A 160 -10.73 2.05 -7.38
CA ARG A 160 -12.05 1.92 -6.74
C ARG A 160 -12.95 0.89 -7.44
N ILE A 161 -12.98 0.88 -8.78
CA ILE A 161 -13.77 -0.09 -9.57
C ILE A 161 -13.26 -1.51 -9.30
N ALA A 162 -11.94 -1.72 -9.39
CA ALA A 162 -11.31 -3.02 -9.14
C ALA A 162 -11.52 -3.53 -7.71
N TYR A 163 -11.50 -2.64 -6.71
CA TYR A 163 -11.84 -2.97 -5.33
C TYR A 163 -13.32 -3.38 -5.17
N ALA A 164 -14.25 -2.66 -5.81
CA ALA A 164 -15.67 -3.01 -5.78
C ALA A 164 -15.95 -4.33 -6.52
N GLN A 165 -15.27 -4.60 -7.64
CA GLN A 165 -15.29 -5.89 -8.33
C GLN A 165 -14.75 -7.02 -7.44
N GLN A 166 -13.62 -6.81 -6.74
CA GLN A 166 -13.07 -7.78 -5.79
C GLN A 166 -14.08 -8.08 -4.65
N ALA A 167 -14.76 -7.07 -4.13
CA ALA A 167 -15.81 -7.23 -3.10
C ALA A 167 -17.06 -7.97 -3.64
N ALA A 168 -17.44 -7.74 -4.90
CA ALA A 168 -18.48 -8.48 -5.60
C ALA A 168 -18.09 -9.92 -5.99
N GLY A 169 -16.81 -10.31 -5.83
CA GLY A 169 -16.29 -11.61 -6.26
C GLY A 169 -15.93 -11.72 -7.75
N LEU A 170 -15.92 -10.59 -8.46
CA LEU A 170 -15.65 -10.47 -9.90
C LEU A 170 -14.14 -10.40 -10.16
N TYR A 171 -13.43 -11.45 -9.74
CA TYR A 171 -11.96 -11.41 -9.60
C TYR A 171 -11.18 -11.22 -10.90
N GLU A 172 -11.62 -11.77 -12.02
CA GLU A 172 -10.94 -11.56 -13.32
C GLU A 172 -11.13 -10.13 -13.82
N GLU A 173 -12.34 -9.56 -13.65
CA GLU A 173 -12.68 -8.19 -14.05
C GLU A 173 -11.92 -7.16 -13.18
N ALA A 174 -11.70 -7.47 -11.90
CA ALA A 174 -10.81 -6.71 -11.02
C ALA A 174 -9.35 -6.74 -11.51
N LEU A 175 -8.85 -7.90 -11.94
CA LEU A 175 -7.48 -8.02 -12.49
C LEU A 175 -7.32 -7.23 -13.79
N GLU A 176 -8.29 -7.30 -14.71
CA GLU A 176 -8.30 -6.51 -15.94
C GLU A 176 -8.33 -5.00 -15.65
N THR A 177 -9.14 -4.57 -14.68
CA THR A 177 -9.22 -3.16 -14.26
C THR A 177 -7.93 -2.69 -13.59
N TYR A 178 -7.26 -3.52 -12.79
CA TYR A 178 -5.93 -3.23 -12.26
C TYR A 178 -4.85 -3.18 -13.35
N ASP A 179 -4.98 -3.91 -14.46
CA ASP A 179 -4.08 -3.77 -15.61
C ASP A 179 -4.25 -2.42 -16.34
N LEU A 180 -5.44 -1.79 -16.30
CA LEU A 180 -5.63 -0.42 -16.79
C LEU A 180 -4.91 0.62 -15.92
N GLU A 181 -4.87 0.41 -14.59
CA GLU A 181 -4.08 1.26 -13.68
C GLU A 181 -2.57 1.05 -13.87
N LEU A 182 -2.11 -0.20 -13.98
CA LEU A 182 -0.70 -0.53 -14.23
C LEU A 182 -0.22 -0.08 -15.62
N ALA A 183 -1.09 0.04 -16.61
CA ALA A 183 -0.74 0.66 -17.90
C ALA A 183 -0.39 2.16 -17.77
N MET A 184 -0.81 2.81 -16.67
CA MET A 184 -0.51 4.21 -16.34
C MET A 184 0.60 4.34 -15.28
N ASP A 185 0.77 3.34 -14.42
CA ASP A 185 1.76 3.30 -13.33
C ASP A 185 2.35 1.87 -13.15
N PRO A 186 3.29 1.44 -14.03
CA PRO A 186 3.70 0.03 -14.13
C PRO A 186 4.44 -0.54 -12.91
N ASP A 187 5.01 0.33 -12.08
CA ASP A 187 5.82 -0.06 -10.92
C ASP A 187 5.04 -0.04 -9.60
N ASN A 188 3.70 0.10 -9.64
CA ASN A 188 2.84 0.27 -8.46
C ASN A 188 2.74 -1.03 -7.62
N GLU A 189 3.68 -1.16 -6.68
CA GLU A 189 3.87 -2.34 -5.81
C GLU A 189 2.58 -2.78 -5.09
N ASP A 190 1.75 -1.84 -4.63
CA ASP A 190 0.48 -2.14 -3.96
C ASP A 190 -0.48 -2.90 -4.88
N ILE A 191 -0.68 -2.43 -6.11
CA ILE A 191 -1.56 -3.08 -7.09
C ILE A 191 -1.02 -4.45 -7.48
N LEU A 192 0.28 -4.57 -7.67
CA LEU A 192 0.92 -5.85 -8.04
C LEU A 192 0.79 -6.90 -6.93
N ASN A 193 0.88 -6.48 -5.66
CA ASN A 193 0.58 -7.34 -4.51
C ASN A 193 -0.91 -7.72 -4.46
N ILE A 194 -1.85 -6.79 -4.68
CA ILE A 194 -3.28 -7.09 -4.74
C ILE A 194 -3.60 -8.08 -5.87
N LYS A 195 -3.02 -7.90 -7.07
CA LYS A 195 -3.16 -8.86 -8.18
C LYS A 195 -2.60 -10.24 -7.82
N TYR A 196 -1.44 -10.31 -7.15
CA TYR A 196 -0.91 -11.58 -6.63
C TYR A 196 -1.89 -12.24 -5.64
N GLU A 197 -2.45 -11.49 -4.69
CA GLU A 197 -3.39 -12.00 -3.69
C GLU A 197 -4.70 -12.49 -4.32
N ILE A 198 -5.28 -11.74 -5.26
CA ILE A 198 -6.48 -12.18 -6.01
C ILE A 198 -6.22 -13.51 -6.73
N LEU A 199 -5.07 -13.64 -7.40
CA LEU A 199 -4.69 -14.86 -8.13
C LEU A 199 -4.37 -16.04 -7.19
N ASN A 200 -3.64 -15.81 -6.10
CA ASN A 200 -3.19 -16.84 -5.15
C ASN A 200 -4.31 -17.29 -4.20
N ASP A 201 -5.10 -16.36 -3.69
CA ASP A 201 -6.03 -16.59 -2.58
C ASP A 201 -7.48 -16.77 -3.00
N TYR A 202 -7.92 -16.21 -4.11
CA TYR A 202 -9.31 -16.31 -4.58
C TYR A 202 -9.45 -17.19 -5.83
N ILE A 203 -8.72 -16.89 -6.91
CA ILE A 203 -8.77 -17.67 -8.16
C ILE A 203 -8.03 -19.01 -8.05
N LYS A 204 -6.98 -19.07 -7.19
CA LYS A 204 -6.05 -20.20 -7.01
C LYS A 204 -5.20 -20.53 -8.25
N ASP A 205 -4.97 -19.58 -9.15
CA ASP A 205 -3.97 -19.72 -10.21
C ASP A 205 -2.58 -19.35 -9.69
N GLU A 206 -1.90 -20.38 -9.18
CA GLU A 206 -0.56 -20.28 -8.61
C GLU A 206 0.47 -19.73 -9.62
N ALA A 207 0.28 -20.00 -10.92
CA ALA A 207 1.23 -19.69 -11.98
C ALA A 207 1.09 -18.23 -12.44
N ARG A 208 -0.15 -17.76 -12.69
CA ARG A 208 -0.44 -16.34 -12.99
C ARG A 208 0.02 -15.44 -11.84
N ALA A 209 -0.24 -15.84 -10.58
CA ALA A 209 0.18 -15.07 -9.41
C ALA A 209 1.69 -14.78 -9.41
N ILE A 210 2.52 -15.81 -9.64
CA ILE A 210 3.97 -15.65 -9.73
C ILE A 210 4.41 -14.88 -10.98
N GLN A 211 3.68 -15.00 -12.09
CA GLN A 211 4.04 -14.29 -13.31
C GLN A 211 3.90 -12.77 -13.14
N VAL A 212 2.84 -12.28 -12.49
CA VAL A 212 2.67 -10.84 -12.15
C VAL A 212 3.90 -10.29 -11.40
N LEU A 213 4.39 -11.03 -10.40
CA LEU A 213 5.57 -10.61 -9.63
C LEU A 213 6.90 -10.73 -10.40
N LYS A 214 6.97 -11.62 -11.40
CA LYS A 214 8.12 -11.68 -12.32
C LYS A 214 8.12 -10.51 -13.29
N ASP A 215 6.98 -10.23 -13.92
CA ASP A 215 6.83 -9.15 -14.88
C ASP A 215 7.16 -7.80 -14.22
N TYR A 216 6.72 -7.60 -12.97
CA TYR A 216 7.14 -6.48 -12.13
C TYR A 216 8.66 -6.44 -11.87
N ALA A 217 9.25 -7.56 -11.45
CA ALA A 217 10.66 -7.59 -11.10
C ALA A 217 11.61 -7.41 -12.30
N GLU A 218 11.19 -7.87 -13.50
CA GLU A 218 11.90 -7.67 -14.76
C GLU A 218 11.71 -6.25 -15.33
N THR A 219 10.54 -5.63 -15.11
CA THR A 219 10.23 -4.25 -15.56
C THR A 219 10.88 -3.20 -14.66
N SER A 220 10.58 -3.22 -13.35
CA SER A 220 11.08 -2.25 -12.37
C SER A 220 12.58 -2.34 -12.14
N GLN A 221 13.15 -3.53 -12.33
CA GLN A 221 14.52 -3.90 -11.92
C GLN A 221 14.83 -3.47 -10.47
N ASN A 222 13.82 -3.50 -9.61
CA ASN A 222 13.90 -3.07 -8.22
C ASN A 222 14.34 -4.24 -7.31
N TYR A 223 15.27 -3.97 -6.39
CA TYR A 223 15.68 -4.96 -5.39
C TYR A 223 14.51 -5.41 -4.50
N ASN A 224 13.50 -4.56 -4.26
CA ASN A 224 12.33 -4.93 -3.47
C ASN A 224 11.41 -5.92 -4.21
N ALA A 225 11.25 -5.76 -5.53
CA ALA A 225 10.51 -6.72 -6.36
C ALA A 225 11.13 -8.12 -6.29
N TYR A 226 12.47 -8.21 -6.35
CA TYR A 226 13.20 -9.46 -6.15
C TYR A 226 13.12 -10.00 -4.71
N LEU A 227 13.04 -9.15 -3.68
CA LEU A 227 12.75 -9.60 -2.30
C LEU A 227 11.36 -10.22 -2.18
N ILE A 228 10.32 -9.55 -2.70
CA ILE A 228 8.92 -10.03 -2.68
C ILE A 228 8.82 -11.40 -3.36
N LEU A 229 9.38 -11.51 -4.57
CA LEU A 229 9.38 -12.75 -5.34
C LEU A 229 10.20 -13.87 -4.65
N GLY A 230 11.34 -13.53 -4.03
CA GLY A 230 12.11 -14.44 -3.19
C GLY A 230 11.31 -14.96 -1.99
N ASN A 231 10.61 -14.07 -1.28
CA ASN A 231 9.73 -14.41 -0.16
C ASN A 231 8.59 -15.35 -0.59
N ARG A 232 7.90 -15.07 -1.72
CA ARG A 232 6.83 -15.95 -2.24
C ARG A 232 7.34 -17.35 -2.57
N TYR A 233 8.56 -17.47 -3.12
CA TYR A 233 9.16 -18.77 -3.40
C TYR A 233 9.61 -19.51 -2.12
N ASP A 234 10.06 -18.82 -1.07
CA ASP A 234 10.40 -19.44 0.23
C ASP A 234 9.17 -19.99 0.96
N GLU A 235 8.08 -19.21 1.02
CA GLU A 235 6.79 -19.65 1.58
C GLU A 235 6.29 -20.95 0.93
N ARG A 236 6.48 -21.07 -0.39
CA ARG A 236 6.14 -22.24 -1.22
C ARG A 236 7.23 -23.33 -1.21
N LYS A 237 8.31 -23.13 -0.47
CA LYS A 237 9.45 -24.06 -0.28
C LYS A 237 10.25 -24.37 -1.55
N ASN A 238 10.19 -23.49 -2.55
CA ASN A 238 11.04 -23.54 -3.73
C ASN A 238 12.35 -22.77 -3.45
N PHE A 239 13.21 -23.38 -2.64
CA PHE A 239 14.39 -22.71 -2.08
C PHE A 239 15.42 -22.30 -3.13
N ASP A 240 15.48 -22.98 -4.28
CA ASP A 240 16.44 -22.66 -5.35
C ASP A 240 16.03 -21.37 -6.10
N GLU A 241 14.74 -21.21 -6.41
CA GLU A 241 14.23 -19.96 -6.98
C GLU A 241 14.21 -18.82 -5.95
N ALA A 242 13.83 -19.10 -4.70
CA ALA A 242 13.91 -18.13 -3.61
C ALA A 242 15.33 -17.57 -3.49
N LYS A 243 16.33 -18.46 -3.41
CA LYS A 243 17.76 -18.11 -3.39
C LYS A 243 18.16 -17.26 -4.61
N ARG A 244 17.73 -17.64 -5.82
CA ARG A 244 18.05 -16.90 -7.06
C ARG A 244 17.61 -15.44 -6.98
N TYR A 245 16.36 -15.19 -6.57
CA TYR A 245 15.84 -13.83 -6.48
C TYR A 245 16.43 -13.05 -5.28
N TYR A 246 16.68 -13.70 -4.14
CA TYR A 246 17.43 -13.07 -3.04
C TYR A 246 18.87 -12.68 -3.41
N GLU A 247 19.54 -13.45 -4.28
CA GLU A 247 20.86 -13.09 -4.80
C GLU A 247 20.78 -11.89 -5.76
N MET A 248 19.78 -11.82 -6.64
CA MET A 248 19.54 -10.65 -7.50
C MET A 248 19.26 -9.36 -6.69
N ALA A 249 18.48 -9.46 -5.59
CA ALA A 249 18.28 -8.33 -4.67
C ALA A 249 19.60 -7.87 -4.00
N LEU A 250 20.47 -8.83 -3.62
CA LEU A 250 21.78 -8.56 -3.01
C LEU A 250 22.86 -8.05 -3.99
N GLU A 251 22.69 -8.28 -5.29
CA GLU A 251 23.53 -7.71 -6.34
C GLU A 251 23.17 -6.24 -6.61
N LEU A 252 21.86 -5.91 -6.63
CA LEU A 252 21.38 -4.54 -6.81
C LEU A 252 21.62 -3.66 -5.58
N ASN A 253 21.23 -4.10 -4.39
CA ASN A 253 21.28 -3.26 -3.19
C ASN A 253 21.54 -4.06 -1.90
N PRO A 254 22.82 -4.32 -1.55
CA PRO A 254 23.18 -5.04 -0.32
C PRO A 254 23.08 -4.13 0.94
N ASN A 255 21.92 -3.56 1.18
CA ASN A 255 21.61 -2.71 2.34
C ASN A 255 21.31 -3.52 3.60
N LYS A 256 21.02 -2.83 4.72
CA LYS A 256 20.71 -3.42 6.03
C LYS A 256 19.57 -4.45 5.94
N ASP A 257 18.45 -4.08 5.33
CA ASP A 257 17.21 -4.82 5.42
C ASP A 257 17.18 -5.99 4.42
N VAL A 258 17.76 -5.82 3.24
CA VAL A 258 18.04 -6.91 2.28
C VAL A 258 18.94 -7.97 2.93
N LEU A 259 20.02 -7.56 3.59
CA LEU A 259 20.92 -8.50 4.28
C LEU A 259 20.23 -9.21 5.46
N ILE A 260 19.32 -8.55 6.18
CA ILE A 260 18.50 -9.18 7.23
C ILE A 260 17.52 -10.20 6.64
N MET A 261 16.81 -9.87 5.56
CA MET A 261 15.90 -10.81 4.89
C MET A 261 16.63 -12.06 4.40
N VAL A 262 17.72 -11.90 3.64
CA VAL A 262 18.46 -13.06 3.12
C VAL A 262 19.15 -13.85 4.24
N ALA A 263 19.64 -13.19 5.29
CA ALA A 263 20.12 -13.88 6.48
C ALA A 263 19.04 -14.73 7.16
N ASN A 264 17.78 -14.26 7.21
CA ASN A 264 16.66 -14.98 7.80
C ASN A 264 16.17 -16.13 6.91
N PHE A 265 16.04 -15.93 5.60
CA PHE A 265 15.78 -16.99 4.61
C PHE A 265 16.73 -18.19 4.82
N TYR A 266 18.04 -17.91 4.89
CA TYR A 266 19.04 -18.95 5.12
C TYR A 266 18.90 -19.62 6.51
N ARG A 267 18.44 -18.91 7.56
CA ARG A 267 18.20 -19.52 8.89
C ARG A 267 16.98 -20.43 8.90
N ASN A 268 15.87 -19.97 8.32
CA ASN A 268 14.63 -20.74 8.23
C ASN A 268 14.88 -22.08 7.51
N ASN A 269 15.77 -22.08 6.52
CA ASN A 269 16.16 -23.25 5.72
C ASN A 269 17.41 -24.01 6.22
N GLY A 270 17.85 -23.76 7.45
CA GLY A 270 18.97 -24.49 8.08
C GLY A 270 20.35 -24.26 7.44
N LYS A 271 20.47 -23.23 6.59
CA LYS A 271 21.69 -22.79 5.89
C LYS A 271 22.49 -21.82 6.77
N TRP A 272 22.82 -22.27 7.98
CA TRP A 272 23.44 -21.46 9.03
C TRP A 272 24.76 -20.79 8.62
N ALA A 273 25.52 -21.41 7.72
CA ALA A 273 26.77 -20.85 7.20
C ALA A 273 26.53 -19.71 6.20
N ASP A 274 25.57 -19.87 5.29
CA ASP A 274 25.20 -18.89 4.27
C ASP A 274 24.51 -17.67 4.94
N SER A 275 23.70 -17.91 5.97
CA SER A 275 23.19 -16.87 6.86
C SER A 275 24.32 -16.08 7.53
N ASN A 276 25.35 -16.77 8.06
CA ASN A 276 26.49 -16.09 8.66
C ASN A 276 27.25 -15.21 7.65
N ALA A 277 27.35 -15.62 6.37
CA ALA A 277 27.95 -14.78 5.34
C ALA A 277 27.15 -13.49 5.08
N ALA A 278 25.80 -13.56 5.08
CA ALA A 278 24.94 -12.38 4.99
C ALA A 278 25.05 -11.48 6.25
N LEU A 279 25.06 -12.08 7.44
CA LEU A 279 25.21 -11.35 8.71
C LEU A 279 26.61 -10.72 8.87
N GLU A 280 27.68 -11.35 8.38
CA GLU A 280 29.03 -10.77 8.38
C GLU A 280 29.17 -9.63 7.35
N ARG A 281 28.47 -9.69 6.20
CA ARG A 281 28.29 -8.52 5.30
C ARG A 281 27.55 -7.37 6.01
N LEU A 282 26.52 -7.66 6.79
CA LEU A 282 25.79 -6.66 7.58
C LEU A 282 26.67 -6.01 8.66
N VAL A 283 27.50 -6.78 9.37
CA VAL A 283 28.51 -6.23 10.30
C VAL A 283 29.45 -5.25 9.59
N ALA A 284 29.85 -5.54 8.35
CA ALA A 284 30.73 -4.66 7.57
C ALA A 284 30.09 -3.30 7.20
N LEU A 285 28.75 -3.19 7.17
CA LEU A 285 28.04 -1.92 7.00
C LEU A 285 28.12 -1.00 8.24
N LYS A 286 28.57 -1.51 9.39
CA LYS A 286 28.61 -0.79 10.68
C LYS A 286 27.23 -0.24 11.11
N PRO A 287 26.21 -1.09 11.28
CA PRO A 287 24.91 -0.68 11.81
C PRO A 287 25.02 -0.20 13.25
N GLU A 288 23.95 0.40 13.79
CA GLU A 288 23.94 0.88 15.18
C GLU A 288 24.17 -0.25 16.20
N ASP A 289 24.70 0.11 17.37
CA ASP A 289 25.17 -0.82 18.41
C ASP A 289 24.14 -1.90 18.81
N SER A 290 22.85 -1.56 18.91
CA SER A 290 21.78 -2.51 19.24
C SER A 290 21.48 -3.51 18.12
N THR A 291 21.50 -3.05 16.85
CA THR A 291 21.47 -3.94 15.69
C THR A 291 22.72 -4.82 15.67
N LEU A 292 23.90 -4.25 15.93
CA LEU A 292 25.17 -4.97 15.90
C LEU A 292 25.25 -6.07 16.97
N ALA A 293 24.81 -5.78 18.20
CA ALA A 293 24.67 -6.77 19.28
C ALA A 293 23.70 -7.89 18.90
N THR A 294 22.54 -7.54 18.32
CA THR A 294 21.55 -8.50 17.81
C THR A 294 22.14 -9.40 16.72
N VAL A 295 22.86 -8.84 15.75
CA VAL A 295 23.52 -9.57 14.66
C VAL A 295 24.59 -10.51 15.19
N TYR A 296 25.43 -10.08 16.13
CA TYR A 296 26.41 -10.97 16.77
C TYR A 296 25.75 -12.11 17.56
N ASN A 297 24.61 -11.87 18.22
CA ASN A 297 23.84 -12.93 18.86
C ASN A 297 23.27 -13.94 17.84
N LEU A 298 22.75 -13.48 16.70
CA LEU A 298 22.27 -14.36 15.62
C LEU A 298 23.39 -15.22 15.03
N ILE A 299 24.56 -14.64 14.76
CA ILE A 299 25.75 -15.39 14.28
C ILE A 299 26.17 -16.45 15.31
N ALA A 300 26.15 -16.12 16.61
CA ALA A 300 26.48 -17.06 17.67
C ALA A 300 25.50 -18.25 17.74
N LEU A 301 24.19 -17.98 17.62
CA LEU A 301 23.16 -19.02 17.54
C LEU A 301 23.36 -19.93 16.33
N ASN A 302 23.59 -19.36 15.15
CA ASN A 302 23.90 -20.12 13.93
C ASN A 302 25.15 -21.02 14.12
N TYR A 303 26.18 -20.56 14.84
CA TYR A 303 27.35 -21.38 15.17
C TYR A 303 27.07 -22.49 16.20
N ASN A 304 26.03 -22.39 17.04
CA ASN A 304 25.59 -23.51 17.88
C ASN A 304 24.98 -24.64 17.03
N GLU A 305 24.16 -24.30 16.03
CA GLU A 305 23.58 -25.28 15.10
C GLU A 305 24.65 -25.95 14.22
N LEU A 306 25.66 -25.18 13.79
CA LEU A 306 26.89 -25.69 13.17
C LEU A 306 27.81 -26.45 14.14
N LYS A 307 27.42 -26.60 15.41
CA LYS A 307 28.16 -27.27 16.51
C LYS A 307 29.54 -26.68 16.81
N ASN A 308 29.83 -25.49 16.26
CA ASN A 308 31.09 -24.77 16.46
C ASN A 308 31.00 -23.87 17.69
N ARG A 309 31.03 -24.49 18.87
CA ARG A 309 30.93 -23.80 20.17
C ARG A 309 32.01 -22.73 20.38
N ALA A 310 33.17 -22.87 19.75
CA ALA A 310 34.25 -21.89 19.84
C ALA A 310 33.89 -20.58 19.09
N LYS A 311 33.39 -20.67 17.85
CA LYS A 311 32.92 -19.50 17.09
C LYS A 311 31.65 -18.89 17.68
N SER A 312 30.74 -19.72 18.20
CA SER A 312 29.57 -19.25 18.97
C SER A 312 30.00 -18.35 20.13
N VAL A 313 30.95 -18.81 20.96
CA VAL A 313 31.47 -18.00 22.07
C VAL A 313 32.21 -16.75 21.59
N GLU A 314 33.01 -16.81 20.53
CA GLU A 314 33.65 -15.62 19.94
C GLU A 314 32.64 -14.53 19.59
N TYR A 315 31.47 -14.90 19.06
CA TYR A 315 30.42 -13.96 18.71
C TYR A 315 29.56 -13.51 19.91
N LEU A 316 29.33 -14.38 20.91
CA LEU A 316 28.77 -13.95 22.20
C LEU A 316 29.68 -12.94 22.93
N GLU A 317 31.01 -13.13 22.87
CA GLU A 317 31.95 -12.16 23.47
C GLU A 317 31.88 -10.78 22.79
N LYS A 318 31.62 -10.72 21.47
CA LYS A 318 31.40 -9.46 20.74
C LYS A 318 30.07 -8.82 21.12
N ALA A 319 28.98 -9.58 21.20
CA ALA A 319 27.68 -9.06 21.62
C ALA A 319 27.73 -8.49 23.05
N LEU A 320 28.33 -9.23 23.99
CA LEU A 320 28.50 -8.84 25.40
C LEU A 320 29.44 -7.66 25.63
N ALA A 321 30.23 -7.27 24.63
CA ALA A 321 31.05 -6.05 24.68
C ALA A 321 30.23 -4.78 24.37
N ILE A 322 29.03 -4.93 23.78
CA ILE A 322 28.10 -3.85 23.45
C ILE A 322 26.95 -3.84 24.48
N GLU A 323 26.22 -4.96 24.60
CA GLU A 323 25.05 -5.09 25.46
C GLU A 323 25.23 -6.26 26.46
N PRO A 324 25.28 -6.00 27.78
CA PRO A 324 25.33 -7.05 28.80
C PRO A 324 24.07 -7.93 28.78
N ASN A 325 24.25 -9.24 28.69
CA ASN A 325 23.16 -10.21 28.75
C ASN A 325 23.51 -11.38 29.67
N VAL A 326 22.69 -11.60 30.71
CA VAL A 326 22.94 -12.61 31.76
C VAL A 326 23.08 -14.02 31.19
N ASN A 327 22.20 -14.44 30.28
CA ASN A 327 22.20 -15.81 29.75
C ASN A 327 23.42 -16.07 28.86
N ASN A 328 23.79 -15.09 28.04
CA ASN A 328 24.97 -15.17 27.18
C ASN A 328 26.26 -15.14 28.02
N ALA A 329 26.35 -14.23 28.99
CA ALA A 329 27.51 -14.13 29.88
C ALA A 329 27.70 -15.41 30.72
N LEU A 330 26.60 -16.01 31.22
CA LEU A 330 26.67 -17.28 31.95
C LEU A 330 27.12 -18.44 31.03
N SER A 331 26.65 -18.47 29.79
CA SER A 331 27.04 -19.48 28.79
C SER A 331 28.53 -19.38 28.41
N VAL A 332 29.05 -18.16 28.24
CA VAL A 332 30.47 -17.88 27.99
C VAL A 332 31.32 -18.22 29.23
N ALA A 333 30.87 -17.87 30.44
CA ALA A 333 31.55 -18.24 31.69
C ALA A 333 31.67 -19.76 31.85
N GLY A 334 30.58 -20.51 31.62
CA GLY A 334 30.58 -21.97 31.70
C GLY A 334 31.46 -22.65 30.64
N TYR A 335 31.54 -22.09 29.44
CA TYR A 335 32.50 -22.54 28.42
C TYR A 335 33.95 -22.34 28.87
N TYR A 336 34.32 -21.15 29.36
CA TYR A 336 35.68 -20.90 29.81
C TYR A 336 36.06 -21.65 31.09
N HIS A 337 35.10 -21.96 31.96
CA HIS A 337 35.31 -22.83 33.12
C HIS A 337 35.66 -24.26 32.67
N SER A 338 34.89 -24.79 31.72
CA SER A 338 35.14 -26.10 31.09
C SER A 338 36.52 -26.14 30.40
N ALA A 339 36.91 -25.04 29.74
CA ALA A 339 38.22 -24.86 29.12
C ALA A 339 39.34 -24.48 30.11
N LYS A 340 39.07 -24.43 31.42
CA LYS A 340 39.99 -24.08 32.52
C LYS A 340 40.61 -22.67 32.41
N ASN A 341 40.00 -21.78 31.61
CA ASN A 341 40.34 -20.36 31.58
C ASN A 341 39.59 -19.62 32.70
N TYR A 342 40.08 -19.83 33.93
CA TYR A 342 39.48 -19.27 35.14
C TYR A 342 39.43 -17.74 35.12
N ASN A 343 40.39 -17.06 34.46
CA ASN A 343 40.38 -15.60 34.32
C ASN A 343 39.18 -15.11 33.49
N LYS A 344 38.95 -15.65 32.28
CA LYS A 344 37.73 -15.30 31.52
C LYS A 344 36.46 -15.73 32.24
N THR A 345 36.47 -16.88 32.93
CA THR A 345 35.34 -17.32 33.76
C THR A 345 34.98 -16.27 34.81
N ILE A 346 35.98 -15.72 35.52
CA ILE A 346 35.79 -14.66 36.51
C ILE A 346 35.23 -13.38 35.87
N THR A 347 35.70 -13.01 34.69
CA THR A 347 35.17 -11.84 33.94
C THR A 347 33.68 -11.98 33.66
N TYR A 348 33.27 -13.05 32.97
CA TYR A 348 31.87 -13.21 32.54
C TYR A 348 30.92 -13.59 33.68
N ALA A 349 31.38 -14.36 34.67
CA ALA A 349 30.60 -14.56 35.89
C ALA A 349 30.45 -13.26 36.71
N THR A 350 31.45 -12.36 36.70
CA THR A 350 31.31 -11.02 37.32
C THR A 350 30.35 -10.12 36.56
N MET A 351 30.24 -10.26 35.23
CA MET A 351 29.22 -9.57 34.44
C MET A 351 27.81 -10.01 34.85
N VAL A 352 27.55 -11.33 34.95
CA VAL A 352 26.27 -11.86 35.48
C VAL A 352 25.97 -11.30 36.88
N LEU A 353 26.97 -11.26 37.76
CA LEU A 353 26.83 -10.81 39.15
C LEU A 353 26.75 -9.28 39.35
N ARG A 354 26.73 -8.50 38.26
CA ARG A 354 26.31 -7.08 38.29
C ARG A 354 24.80 -6.95 38.18
N GLU A 355 24.19 -7.73 37.28
CA GLU A 355 22.74 -7.70 37.02
C GLU A 355 21.97 -8.54 38.04
N ASP A 356 22.36 -9.80 38.24
CA ASP A 356 21.84 -10.68 39.27
C ASP A 356 22.95 -11.00 40.28
N SER A 357 23.09 -10.13 41.28
CA SER A 357 24.13 -10.26 42.31
C SER A 357 24.05 -11.56 43.12
N ASN A 358 22.94 -12.31 43.09
CA ASN A 358 22.71 -13.54 43.85
C ASN A 358 22.77 -14.81 42.97
N ASN A 359 23.08 -14.68 41.68
CA ASN A 359 23.06 -15.79 40.72
C ASN A 359 23.94 -16.98 41.18
N SER A 360 23.33 -18.07 41.65
CA SER A 360 24.10 -19.12 42.33
C SER A 360 25.02 -19.89 41.39
N THR A 361 24.67 -20.00 40.11
CA THR A 361 25.52 -20.57 39.07
C THR A 361 26.78 -19.71 38.84
N ALA A 362 26.62 -18.38 38.70
CA ALA A 362 27.77 -17.49 38.52
C ALA A 362 28.64 -17.38 39.79
N LEU A 363 28.04 -17.40 40.99
CA LEU A 363 28.78 -17.49 42.26
C LEU A 363 29.59 -18.79 42.36
N LEU A 364 29.03 -19.93 41.93
CA LEU A 364 29.78 -21.19 41.90
C LEU A 364 30.93 -21.15 40.89
N LEU A 365 30.67 -20.69 39.66
CA LEU A 365 31.67 -20.62 38.59
C LEU A 365 32.82 -19.67 38.94
N ARG A 366 32.51 -18.51 39.53
CA ARG A 366 33.52 -17.54 39.98
C ARG A 366 34.26 -18.02 41.23
N GLY A 367 33.55 -18.58 42.20
CA GLY A 367 34.11 -19.12 43.44
C GLY A 367 35.06 -20.30 43.22
N ASP A 368 34.70 -21.27 42.38
CA ASP A 368 35.66 -22.33 41.97
C ASP A 368 36.83 -21.73 41.22
N SER A 369 36.60 -20.84 40.24
CA SER A 369 37.69 -20.20 39.48
C SER A 369 38.69 -19.46 40.37
N TYR A 370 38.23 -18.73 41.39
CA TYR A 370 39.10 -18.13 42.40
C TYR A 370 39.89 -19.19 43.18
N PHE A 371 39.25 -20.29 43.60
CA PHE A 371 39.93 -21.39 44.29
C PHE A 371 41.01 -22.06 43.42
N ARG A 372 40.73 -22.32 42.13
CA ARG A 372 41.72 -22.85 41.16
C ARG A 372 42.92 -21.91 40.97
N LEU A 373 42.70 -20.60 41.07
CA LEU A 373 43.73 -19.56 41.06
C LEU A 373 44.35 -19.27 42.45
N LYS A 374 44.03 -20.06 43.48
CA LYS A 374 44.49 -19.89 44.88
C LYS A 374 44.07 -18.57 45.55
N ARG A 375 43.07 -17.88 45.02
CA ARG A 375 42.45 -16.67 45.58
C ARG A 375 41.46 -17.05 46.68
N ASN A 376 41.98 -17.63 47.76
CA ASN A 376 41.21 -18.30 48.81
C ASN A 376 40.20 -17.39 49.53
N SER A 377 40.50 -16.09 49.68
CA SER A 377 39.59 -15.08 50.23
C SER A 377 38.34 -14.93 49.39
N ASP A 378 38.53 -14.75 48.08
CA ASP A 378 37.50 -14.37 47.13
C ASP A 378 36.61 -15.58 46.82
N ALA A 379 37.24 -16.77 46.76
CA ALA A 379 36.55 -18.05 46.71
C ALA A 379 35.69 -18.30 47.96
N LYS A 380 36.22 -18.02 49.18
CA LYS A 380 35.44 -18.12 50.42
C LYS A 380 34.23 -17.18 50.37
N ALA A 381 34.42 -15.92 49.94
CA ALA A 381 33.36 -14.92 49.87
C ALA A 381 32.20 -15.28 48.91
N ASP A 382 32.50 -15.74 47.68
CA ASP A 382 31.43 -16.14 46.74
C ASP A 382 30.73 -17.43 47.17
N LEU A 383 31.50 -18.47 47.56
CA LEU A 383 30.95 -19.79 47.86
C LEU A 383 30.13 -19.80 49.16
N GLN A 384 30.47 -18.96 50.15
CA GLN A 384 29.70 -18.82 51.39
C GLN A 384 28.26 -18.35 51.13
N ARG A 385 28.02 -17.54 50.09
CA ARG A 385 26.68 -17.02 49.76
C ARG A 385 25.72 -18.10 49.25
N ILE A 386 26.25 -19.22 48.75
CA ILE A 386 25.47 -20.29 48.09
C ILE A 386 25.49 -21.62 48.86
N VAL A 387 26.02 -21.71 50.08
CA VAL A 387 26.11 -22.99 50.82
C VAL A 387 24.77 -23.67 51.11
N ASN A 388 23.67 -22.90 51.06
CA ASN A 388 22.29 -23.35 51.24
C ASN A 388 21.49 -23.38 49.92
N ASP A 389 22.13 -23.11 48.77
CA ASP A 389 21.48 -23.19 47.46
C ASP A 389 21.15 -24.65 47.10
N ARG A 390 19.93 -24.88 46.61
CA ARG A 390 19.38 -26.21 46.30
C ARG A 390 20.18 -26.99 45.25
N THR A 391 20.81 -26.29 44.31
CA THR A 391 21.51 -26.87 43.16
C THR A 391 23.03 -26.92 43.38
N HIS A 392 23.58 -25.85 43.96
CA HIS A 392 25.01 -25.58 44.01
C HIS A 392 25.63 -25.67 45.42
N GLY A 393 24.82 -25.68 46.49
CA GLY A 393 25.30 -25.62 47.88
C GLY A 393 26.17 -26.79 48.29
N ASN A 394 25.83 -28.01 47.86
CA ASN A 394 26.67 -29.19 48.09
C ASN A 394 28.08 -29.03 47.48
N THR A 395 28.16 -28.54 46.24
CA THR A 395 29.43 -28.29 45.54
C THR A 395 30.22 -27.17 46.23
N ALA A 396 29.55 -26.08 46.63
CA ALA A 396 30.16 -24.97 47.35
C ALA A 396 30.76 -25.43 48.70
N GLN A 397 30.03 -26.23 49.48
CA GLN A 397 30.52 -26.82 50.72
C GLN A 397 31.71 -27.76 50.51
N GLN A 398 31.71 -28.55 49.42
CA GLN A 398 32.85 -29.42 49.08
C GLN A 398 34.11 -28.62 48.71
N ILE A 399 33.97 -27.51 47.98
CA ILE A 399 35.10 -26.64 47.64
C ILE A 399 35.59 -25.92 48.90
N LEU A 400 34.70 -25.29 49.69
CA LEU A 400 35.05 -24.59 50.94
C LEU A 400 35.88 -25.44 51.91
N LYS A 401 35.57 -26.74 52.05
CA LYS A 401 36.34 -27.70 52.86
C LYS A 401 37.79 -27.93 52.40
N GLN A 402 38.11 -27.61 51.14
CA GLN A 402 39.47 -27.69 50.58
C GLN A 402 40.25 -26.37 50.73
N ILE A 403 39.55 -25.26 51.04
CA ILE A 403 40.17 -23.94 51.18
C ILE A 403 40.76 -23.78 52.59
N LYS A 404 42.04 -24.09 52.70
CA LYS A 404 42.88 -23.71 53.86
C LYS A 404 42.74 -22.21 54.16
#